data_AF-A0A0G4KTB2-F1
#
_entry.id   AF-A0A0G4KTB2-F1
#
_cell.length_a   1.000
_cell.length_b   1.000
_cell.length_c   1.000
_cell.angle_alpha   90.00
_cell.angle_beta   90.00
_cell.angle_gamma   90.00
#
_symmetry.space_group_name_H-M   'P 1'
#
loop_
_entity.id
_entity.type
_entity.pdbx_description
1 polymer ?
#
loop_
_entity_poly.entity_id
_entity_poly.type
_entity_poly.pdbx_seq_one_letter_code
_entity_poly.pdbx_strand_id
1 'polypeptide(L)'
;MRPEVEQELSHTLLVELLAYQFASPVRWIETQDVFLAEKTAERIVEIGPADTLGVMAKRTLASKYEAYDAAKDGRVWEKYRYIALALILA
;
A
#
# COMPACT_ATOMS: atom_id res chain seq x y z
N MET A 1 -15.08 13.25 22.55
CA MET A 1 -16.51 13.29 22.15
C MET A 1 -17.27 12.36 23.09
N ARG A 2 -18.57 12.52 23.31
CA ARG A 2 -19.33 11.52 24.09
C ARG A 2 -19.46 10.23 23.24
N PRO A 3 -19.35 9.02 23.82
CA PRO A 3 -19.39 7.78 23.05
C PRO A 3 -20.63 7.63 22.17
N GLU A 4 -21.79 8.08 22.65
CA GLU A 4 -23.05 7.99 21.91
C GLU A 4 -23.03 8.90 20.67
N VAL A 5 -22.46 10.10 20.82
CA VAL A 5 -22.32 11.06 19.72
C VAL A 5 -21.32 10.55 18.68
N GLU A 6 -20.22 9.94 19.11
CA GLU A 6 -19.24 9.34 18.19
C GLU A 6 -19.85 8.18 17.39
N GLN A 7 -20.70 7.36 18.04
CA GLN A 7 -21.41 6.27 17.38
C GLN A 7 -22.41 6.80 16.35
N GLU A 8 -23.23 7.80 16.71
CA GLU A 8 -24.19 8.43 15.79
C GLU A 8 -23.48 9.01 14.56
N LEU A 9 -22.38 9.74 14.76
CA LEU A 9 -21.61 10.32 13.66
C LEU A 9 -20.95 9.25 12.79
N SER A 10 -20.37 8.22 13.39
CA SER A 10 -19.74 7.12 12.65
C SER A 10 -20.78 6.34 11.84
N HIS A 11 -21.97 6.13 12.40
CA HIS A 11 -23.08 5.48 11.70
C HIS A 11 -23.49 6.30 10.47
N THR A 12 -23.77 7.60 10.63
CA THR A 12 -24.12 8.47 9.49
C THR A 12 -23.00 8.48 8.45
N LEU A 13 -21.74 8.65 8.88
CA LEU A 13 -20.60 8.67 7.96
C LEU A 13 -20.48 7.35 7.17
N LEU A 14 -20.60 6.20 7.84
CA LEU A 14 -20.51 4.89 7.19
C LEU A 14 -21.64 4.68 6.18
N VAL A 15 -22.88 5.04 6.55
CA VAL A 15 -24.05 4.92 5.66
C VAL A 15 -23.87 5.79 4.42
N GLU A 16 -23.49 7.05 4.59
CA GLU A 16 -23.30 7.97 3.47
C GLU A 16 -22.14 7.53 2.56
N LEU A 17 -21.00 7.08 3.13
CA LEU A 17 -19.89 6.56 2.32
C LEU A 17 -20.31 5.38 1.45
N LEU A 18 -21.09 4.45 1.99
CA LEU A 18 -21.60 3.31 1.24
C LEU A 18 -22.66 3.71 0.21
N ALA A 19 -23.51 4.69 0.51
CA ALA A 19 -24.52 5.19 -0.42
C ALA A 19 -23.85 5.89 -1.63
N TYR A 20 -22.93 6.82 -1.38
CA TYR A 20 -22.23 7.55 -2.43
C TYR A 20 -21.24 6.68 -3.21
N GLN A 21 -20.77 5.55 -2.66
CA GLN A 21 -19.87 4.64 -3.40
C GLN A 21 -20.49 4.14 -4.71
N PHE A 22 -21.83 4.06 -4.79
CA PHE A 22 -22.51 3.55 -5.97
C PHE A 22 -22.28 4.42 -7.21
N ALA A 23 -22.16 5.74 -7.02
CA ALA A 23 -22.02 6.72 -8.09
C ALA A 23 -20.64 7.40 -8.10
N SER A 24 -19.74 7.01 -7.21
CA SER A 24 -18.39 7.59 -7.08
C SER A 24 -17.33 6.61 -7.61
N PRO A 25 -16.28 7.10 -8.28
CA PRO A 25 -15.20 6.23 -8.74
C PRO A 25 -14.43 5.62 -7.56
N VAL A 26 -14.03 4.35 -7.71
CA VAL A 26 -13.21 3.66 -6.71
C VAL A 26 -11.75 4.09 -6.86
N ARG A 27 -11.22 4.76 -5.83
CA ARG A 27 -9.85 5.30 -5.79
C ARG A 27 -8.83 4.26 -5.32
N TRP A 28 -8.74 3.16 -6.05
CA TRP A 28 -7.97 1.98 -5.62
C TRP A 28 -6.45 2.16 -5.65
N ILE A 29 -5.94 3.10 -6.45
CA ILE A 29 -4.50 3.41 -6.48
C ILE A 29 -4.11 4.11 -5.18
N GLU A 30 -4.88 5.12 -4.78
CA GLU A 30 -4.61 5.88 -3.56
C GLU A 30 -4.85 5.03 -2.31
N THR A 31 -5.85 4.14 -2.33
CA THR A 31 -6.03 3.17 -1.24
C THR A 31 -4.81 2.25 -1.08
N GLN A 32 -4.23 1.78 -2.17
CA GLN A 32 -2.98 1.00 -2.14
C GLN A 32 -1.82 1.81 -1.57
N ASP A 33 -1.67 3.07 -2.01
CA ASP A 33 -0.60 3.94 -1.54
C ASP A 33 -0.67 4.12 0.00
N VAL A 34 -1.86 4.17 0.62
CA VAL A 34 -2.03 4.22 2.08
C VAL A 34 -1.43 3.00 2.76
N PHE A 35 -1.82 1.78 2.37
CA PHE A 35 -1.32 0.58 3.08
C PHE A 35 0.11 0.20 2.69
N LEU A 36 0.58 0.55 1.49
CA LEU A 36 1.96 0.31 1.04
C LEU A 36 2.95 1.32 1.60
N ALA A 37 2.62 2.61 1.59
CA ALA A 37 3.55 3.68 1.93
C ALA A 37 3.35 4.22 3.35
N GLU A 38 2.12 4.51 3.75
CA GLU A 38 1.84 5.16 5.03
C GLU A 38 1.77 4.17 6.19
N LYS A 39 1.14 3.00 5.97
CA LYS A 39 1.04 1.93 6.97
C LYS A 39 2.09 0.84 6.81
N THR A 40 2.81 0.85 5.68
CA THR A 40 3.98 0.00 5.43
C THR A 40 3.68 -1.49 5.68
N ALA A 41 2.53 -1.95 5.18
CA ALA A 41 2.05 -3.29 5.43
C ALA A 41 2.96 -4.33 4.76
N GLU A 42 3.61 -5.18 5.55
CA GLU A 42 4.49 -6.25 5.06
C GLU A 42 3.72 -7.43 4.47
N ARG A 43 2.46 -7.64 4.89
CA ARG A 43 1.63 -8.75 4.46
C ARG A 43 0.25 -8.26 4.02
N ILE A 44 -0.04 -8.44 2.73
CA ILE A 44 -1.34 -8.14 2.13
C ILE A 44 -2.03 -9.48 1.86
N VAL A 45 -3.21 -9.66 2.46
CA VAL A 45 -4.01 -10.88 2.31
C VAL A 45 -5.29 -10.52 1.55
N GLU A 46 -5.43 -11.05 0.34
CA GLU A 46 -6.67 -10.98 -0.42
C GLU A 46 -7.65 -12.06 0.07
N ILE A 47 -8.92 -11.68 0.21
CA ILE A 47 -10.01 -12.61 0.52
C ILE A 47 -10.96 -12.58 -0.67
N GLY A 48 -10.96 -13.67 -1.44
CA GLY A 48 -11.77 -13.77 -2.65
C GLY A 48 -11.57 -15.12 -3.35
N PRO A 49 -12.39 -15.42 -4.37
CA PRO A 49 -12.29 -16.67 -5.13
C PRO A 49 -11.10 -16.70 -6.11
N ALA A 50 -10.47 -15.55 -6.38
CA ALA A 50 -9.33 -15.39 -7.29
C ALA A 50 -8.34 -14.35 -6.73
N ASP A 51 -7.16 -14.23 -7.34
CA ASP A 51 -6.04 -13.39 -6.88
C ASP A 51 -5.99 -12.01 -7.56
N THR A 52 -7.15 -11.44 -7.86
CA THR A 52 -7.25 -10.24 -8.72
C THR A 52 -6.63 -9.01 -8.08
N LEU A 53 -6.96 -8.73 -6.81
CA LEU A 53 -6.40 -7.58 -6.08
C LEU A 53 -4.92 -7.81 -5.76
N GLY A 54 -4.52 -9.05 -5.51
CA GLY A 54 -3.12 -9.45 -5.31
C GLY A 54 -2.27 -9.18 -6.54
N VAL A 55 -2.77 -9.51 -7.74
CA VAL A 55 -2.07 -9.17 -9.00
C VAL A 55 -1.98 -7.66 -9.19
N MET A 56 -3.03 -6.89 -8.88
CA MET A 56 -3.00 -5.43 -8.92
C MET A 56 -1.95 -4.86 -7.97
N ALA A 57 -1.92 -5.31 -6.71
CA ALA A 57 -0.95 -4.87 -5.71
C ALA A 57 0.49 -5.17 -6.12
N LYS A 58 0.76 -6.37 -6.67
CA LYS A 58 2.09 -6.73 -7.21
C LYS A 58 2.54 -5.79 -8.32
N ARG A 59 1.63 -5.37 -9.22
CA ARG A 59 1.95 -4.41 -10.29
C ARG A 59 2.24 -3.02 -9.72
N THR A 60 1.50 -2.57 -8.73
CA THR A 60 1.76 -1.29 -8.04
C THR A 60 3.12 -1.31 -7.35
N LEU A 61 3.44 -2.39 -6.64
CA LEU A 61 4.76 -2.58 -6.01
C LEU A 61 5.90 -2.47 -7.02
N ALA A 62 5.83 -3.24 -8.10
CA ALA A 62 6.86 -3.25 -9.14
C ALA A 62 7.00 -1.89 -9.86
N SER A 63 5.91 -1.15 -10.04
CA SER A 63 5.95 0.12 -10.79
C SER A 63 6.31 1.34 -9.95
N LYS A 64 6.02 1.33 -8.64
CA LYS A 64 6.18 2.52 -7.77
C LYS A 64 7.07 2.30 -6.55
N TYR A 65 7.07 1.10 -5.96
CA TYR A 65 7.60 0.90 -4.60
C TYR A 65 8.88 0.05 -4.54
N GLU A 66 9.34 -0.55 -5.64
CA GLU A 66 10.55 -1.39 -5.66
C GLU A 66 11.79 -0.69 -5.06
N ALA A 67 12.07 0.56 -5.47
CA ALA A 67 13.20 1.32 -4.94
C ALA A 67 12.97 1.75 -3.48
N TYR A 68 11.73 2.07 -3.11
CA TYR A 68 11.35 2.45 -1.75
C TYR A 68 11.56 1.30 -0.76
N ASP A 69 11.07 0.11 -1.11
CA ASP A 69 11.22 -1.11 -0.30
C ASP A 69 12.68 -1.51 -0.20
N ALA A 70 13.43 -1.48 -1.32
CA ALA A 70 14.83 -1.83 -1.32
C ALA A 70 15.66 -0.88 -0.42
N ALA A 71 15.33 0.41 -0.40
CA ALA A 71 16.00 1.40 0.44
C ALA A 71 15.70 1.17 1.93
N LYS A 72 14.46 0.79 2.27
CA LYS A 72 14.05 0.47 3.64
C LYS A 72 14.72 -0.78 4.20
N ASP A 73 14.82 -1.83 3.38
CA ASP A 73 15.43 -3.10 3.78
C ASP A 73 16.96 -3.04 3.86
N GLY A 74 17.59 -1.91 3.54
CA GLY A 74 19.05 -1.73 3.56
C GLY A 74 19.81 -2.55 2.49
N ARG A 75 19.12 -3.40 1.72
CA ARG A 75 19.69 -4.27 0.67
C ARG A 75 20.22 -3.50 -0.55
N VAL A 76 19.81 -2.25 -0.71
CA VAL A 76 20.33 -1.36 -1.78
C VAL A 76 21.84 -1.18 -1.67
N TRP A 77 22.35 -0.95 -0.45
CA TRP A 77 23.79 -0.74 -0.23
C TRP A 77 24.62 -1.97 -0.55
N GLU A 78 24.05 -3.17 -0.42
CA GLU A 78 24.75 -4.43 -0.68
C GLU A 78 25.00 -4.62 -2.19
N LYS A 79 24.01 -4.29 -3.03
CA LYS A 79 24.16 -4.28 -4.50
C LYS A 79 25.22 -3.26 -4.96
N TYR A 80 25.23 -2.07 -4.38
CA TYR A 80 26.25 -1.05 -4.68
C TYR A 80 27.63 -1.40 -4.10
N ARG A 81 27.70 -2.14 -2.98
CA ARG A 81 28.96 -2.64 -2.41
C ARG A 81 29.69 -3.55 -3.39
N TYR A 82 28.99 -4.44 -4.08
CA TYR A 82 29.62 -5.32 -5.08
C TYR A 82 30.13 -4.53 -6.30
N ILE A 83 29.40 -3.51 -6.74
CA ILE A 83 29.84 -2.64 -7.85
C ILE A 83 31.05 -1.78 -7.45
N ALA A 84 31.02 -1.19 -6.24
CA ALA A 84 32.13 -0.42 -5.72
C ALA A 84 33.38 -1.28 -5.49
N LEU A 85 33.24 -2.52 -4.98
CA LEU A 85 34.37 -3.46 -4.87
C LEU A 85 34.95 -3.83 -6.24
N ALA A 86 34.11 -4.07 -7.24
CA ALA A 86 34.56 -4.43 -8.58
C ALA A 86 35.33 -3.30 -9.28
N LEU A 87 35.00 -2.03 -9.00
CA LEU A 87 35.71 -0.86 -9.53
C LEU A 87 37.02 -0.55 -8.79
N ILE A 88 37.17 -0.97 -7.53
CA ILE A 88 38.42 -0.76 -6.75
C ILE A 88 39.46 -1.86 -7.05
N LEU A 89 39.01 -3.04 -7.52
CA LEU A 89 39.87 -4.18 -7.84
C LEU A 89 40.27 -4.27 -9.32
N ALA A 90 39.86 -3.31 -10.15
CA ALA A 90 40.25 -3.17 -11.57
C ALA A 90 41.23 -2.01 -11.74
#